data_AF-A0A6I7XPP5-F1
#
_entry.id   AF-A0A6I7XPP5-F1
#
_cell.length_a   1.000
_cell.length_b   1.000
_cell.length_c   1.000
_cell.angle_alpha   90.00
_cell.angle_beta   90.00
_cell.angle_gamma   90.00
#
_symmetry.space_group_name_H-M   'P 1'
#
loop_
_entity.id
_entity.type
_entity.pdbx_description
1 polymer ?
#
loop_
_entity_poly.entity_id
_entity_poly.type
_entity_poly.pdbx_seq_one_letter_code
_entity_poly.pdbx_strand_id
1 'polypeptide(L)'
;MKKQIHITILNTLIISTLVFNLFIFTSRMSFLPWYIEDGWGYLGLIFTSFIFLIAFFMSWQLHKGGEITALQKFIPLASAILSIFVLITPSSDFMTILANLINTILLTLYITVFQTKPNVSDKELLH
;
A
#
# COMPACT_ATOMS: atom_id res chain seq x y z
N MET A 1 8.80 -7.91 22.36
CA MET A 1 7.34 -7.93 22.05
C MET A 1 6.79 -6.64 21.45
N LYS A 2 6.84 -5.47 22.11
CA LYS A 2 6.20 -4.22 21.60
C LYS A 2 6.60 -3.87 20.16
N LYS A 3 7.88 -3.99 19.81
CA LYS A 3 8.42 -3.67 18.48
C LYS A 3 7.85 -4.55 17.35
N GLN A 4 7.75 -5.87 17.57
CA GLN A 4 7.15 -6.77 16.59
C GLN A 4 5.66 -6.48 16.38
N ILE A 5 4.93 -6.12 17.43
CA ILE A 5 3.52 -5.70 17.31
C ILE A 5 3.40 -4.46 16.41
N HIS A 6 4.26 -3.45 16.59
CA HIS A 6 4.27 -2.26 15.73
C HIS A 6 4.55 -2.59 14.26
N ILE A 7 5.49 -3.50 13.98
CA ILE A 7 5.79 -3.93 12.62
C ILE A 7 4.59 -4.66 12.00
N THR A 8 3.97 -5.59 12.74
CA THR A 8 2.79 -6.33 12.27
C THR A 8 1.61 -5.41 12.00
N ILE A 9 1.36 -4.43 12.87
CA ILE A 9 0.31 -3.42 12.68
C ILE A 9 0.59 -2.61 11.40
N LEU A 10 1.82 -2.14 11.21
CA LEU A 10 2.18 -1.37 10.03
C LEU A 10 2.03 -2.18 8.73
N ASN A 11 2.49 -3.43 8.71
CA ASN A 11 2.36 -4.28 7.53
C ASN A 11 0.89 -4.58 7.22
N THR A 12 0.07 -4.83 8.25
CA THR A 12 -1.37 -5.03 8.12
C THR A 12 -2.03 -3.77 7.57
N LEU A 13 -1.66 -2.59 8.08
CA LEU A 13 -2.16 -1.31 7.60
C LEU A 13 -1.81 -1.11 6.12
N ILE A 14 -0.57 -1.37 5.70
CA ILE A 14 -0.14 -1.21 4.31
C ILE A 14 -0.87 -2.18 3.39
N ILE A 15 -0.97 -3.46 3.76
CA ILE A 15 -1.68 -4.48 2.96
C ILE A 15 -3.16 -4.13 2.83
N SER A 16 -3.83 -3.82 3.95
CA SER A 16 -5.24 -3.44 3.94
C SER A 16 -5.49 -2.19 3.11
N THR A 17 -4.59 -1.20 3.17
CA THR A 17 -4.71 0.01 2.36
C THR A 17 -4.48 -0.27 0.88
N LEU A 18 -3.52 -1.12 0.51
CA LEU A 18 -3.31 -1.56 -0.87
C LEU A 18 -4.52 -2.30 -1.45
N VAL A 19 -5.12 -3.21 -0.68
CA VAL A 19 -6.35 -3.92 -1.06
C VAL A 19 -7.53 -2.96 -1.19
N PHE A 20 -7.68 -2.02 -0.25
CA PHE A 20 -8.72 -1.00 -0.33
C PHE A 20 -8.52 -0.08 -1.54
N ASN A 21 -7.27 0.24 -1.89
CA ASN A 21 -6.94 1.02 -3.08
C ASN A 21 -7.28 0.28 -4.39
N LEU A 22 -7.11 -1.06 -4.44
CA LEU A 22 -7.61 -1.89 -5.56
C LEU A 22 -9.12 -1.77 -5.69
N PHE A 23 -9.83 -1.90 -4.57
CA PHE A 23 -11.29 -1.76 -4.57
C PHE A 23 -11.71 -0.39 -5.09
N ILE A 24 -11.09 0.69 -4.62
CA ILE A 24 -11.36 2.05 -5.10
C ILE A 24 -11.10 2.16 -6.61
N PHE A 25 -9.95 1.70 -7.13
CA PHE A 25 -9.68 1.77 -8.57
C PHE A 25 -10.72 0.99 -9.39
N THR A 26 -11.10 -0.21 -8.97
CA THR A 26 -12.13 -0.99 -9.69
C THR A 26 -13.51 -0.34 -9.60
N SER A 27 -13.86 0.29 -8.47
CA SER A 27 -15.12 1.01 -8.32
C SER A 27 -15.24 2.24 -9.23
N ARG A 28 -14.15 2.70 -9.84
CA ARG A 28 -14.16 3.84 -10.76
C ARG A 28 -14.26 3.45 -12.23
N MET A 29 -14.31 2.15 -12.54
CA MET A 29 -14.45 1.65 -13.90
C MET A 29 -15.92 1.53 -14.26
N SER A 30 -16.36 2.29 -15.26
CA SER A 30 -17.78 2.42 -15.63
C SER A 30 -18.46 1.10 -16.04
N PHE A 31 -17.67 0.11 -16.47
CA PHE A 31 -18.16 -1.19 -16.93
C PHE A 31 -18.35 -2.22 -15.81
N LEU A 32 -17.92 -1.95 -14.58
CA LEU A 32 -18.05 -2.87 -13.46
C LEU A 32 -19.37 -2.66 -12.70
N PRO A 33 -20.03 -3.72 -12.21
CA PRO A 33 -21.34 -3.61 -11.57
C PRO A 33 -21.32 -2.90 -10.20
N TRP A 34 -20.13 -2.71 -9.63
CA TRP A 34 -19.90 -1.93 -8.41
C TRP A 34 -19.30 -0.55 -8.70
N TYR A 35 -19.56 -0.01 -9.91
CA TYR A 35 -19.18 1.37 -10.24
C TYR A 35 -19.82 2.35 -9.26
N ILE A 36 -18.99 3.24 -8.72
CA ILE A 36 -19.40 4.38 -7.92
C ILE A 36 -19.00 5.62 -8.70
N GLU A 37 -19.90 6.59 -8.74
CA GLU A 37 -19.64 7.88 -9.38
C GLU A 37 -18.30 8.47 -8.92
N ASP A 38 -17.59 9.08 -9.88
CA ASP A 38 -16.19 9.48 -9.75
C ASP A 38 -15.87 10.26 -8.46
N GLY A 39 -16.80 11.08 -7.95
CA GLY A 39 -16.62 11.87 -6.73
C GLY A 39 -16.26 11.02 -5.50
N TRP A 40 -16.94 9.90 -5.28
CA TRP A 40 -16.65 9.00 -4.16
C TRP A 40 -15.34 8.23 -4.36
N GLY A 41 -15.06 7.85 -5.61
CA GLY A 41 -13.79 7.23 -5.97
C GLY A 41 -12.59 8.14 -5.67
N TYR A 42 -12.69 9.43 -6.02
CA TYR A 42 -11.65 10.41 -5.72
C TYR A 42 -11.48 10.68 -4.23
N LEU A 43 -12.58 10.76 -3.47
CA LEU A 43 -12.50 10.86 -2.00
C LEU A 43 -11.77 9.66 -1.39
N GLY A 44 -12.06 8.45 -1.91
CA GLY A 44 -11.33 7.24 -1.56
C GLY A 44 -9.82 7.37 -1.83
N LEU A 45 -9.43 7.87 -3.01
CA LEU A 45 -8.03 8.06 -3.38
C LEU A 45 -7.30 9.10 -2.52
N ILE A 46 -7.98 10.20 -2.15
CA ILE A 46 -7.43 11.17 -1.21
C ILE A 46 -7.14 10.49 0.12
N PHE A 47 -8.12 9.75 0.64
CA PHE A 47 -8.01 9.06 1.92
C PHE A 47 -6.89 8.00 1.92
N THR A 48 -6.82 7.14 0.90
CA THR A 48 -5.75 6.13 0.79
C THR A 48 -4.38 6.77 0.64
N SER A 49 -4.27 7.87 -0.12
CA SER A 49 -3.02 8.62 -0.26
C SER A 49 -2.51 9.14 1.09
N PHE A 50 -3.38 9.70 1.92
CA PHE A 50 -3.01 10.14 3.28
C PHE A 50 -2.53 8.97 4.14
N ILE A 51 -3.22 7.83 4.12
CA ILE A 51 -2.81 6.65 4.88
C ILE A 51 -1.44 6.15 4.41
N PHE A 52 -1.21 6.10 3.10
CA PHE A 52 0.08 5.69 2.55
C PHE A 52 1.23 6.61 2.95
N LEU A 53 1.00 7.93 3.04
CA LEU A 53 2.00 8.87 3.53
C LEU A 53 2.33 8.64 5.01
N ILE A 54 1.31 8.42 5.86
CA ILE A 54 1.52 8.07 7.27
C ILE A 54 2.32 6.77 7.38
N ALA A 55 1.93 5.75 6.62
CA ALA A 55 2.63 4.47 6.57
C ALA A 55 4.07 4.62 6.08
N PHE A 56 4.34 5.53 5.15
CA PHE A 56 5.70 5.85 4.70
C PHE A 56 6.56 6.42 5.84
N PHE A 57 6.06 7.40 6.60
CA PHE A 57 6.81 7.98 7.71
C PHE A 57 7.09 6.95 8.82
N MET A 58 6.11 6.10 9.15
CA MET A 58 6.30 5.00 10.09
C MET A 58 7.34 3.99 9.58
N SER A 59 7.24 3.62 8.30
CA SER A 59 8.19 2.72 7.64
C SER A 59 9.61 3.31 7.62
N TRP A 60 9.73 4.62 7.39
CA TRP A 60 11.01 5.32 7.39
C TRP A 60 11.71 5.25 8.75
N GLN A 61 10.96 5.41 9.85
CA GLN A 61 11.49 5.26 11.20
C GLN A 61 12.00 3.83 11.46
N LEU A 62 11.24 2.81 11.06
CA LEU A 62 11.64 1.40 11.21
C LEU A 62 12.82 1.01 10.32
N HIS A 63 12.95 1.62 9.14
CA HIS A 63 14.08 1.38 8.24
C HIS A 63 15.38 1.94 8.82
N LYS A 64 15.33 3.12 9.45
CA LYS A 64 16.48 3.66 10.20
C LYS A 64 16.93 2.73 11.33
N GLY A 65 16.00 1.96 11.90
CA GLY A 65 16.28 0.93 12.91
C GLY A 65 16.72 -0.44 12.35
N GLY A 66 16.85 -0.58 11.02
CA GLY A 66 17.26 -1.84 10.37
C GLY A 66 16.17 -2.92 10.31
N GLU A 67 14.93 -2.61 10.67
CA GLU A 67 13.85 -3.60 10.86
C GLU A 67 13.12 -3.95 9.56
N ILE A 68 13.01 -3.00 8.63
CA ILE A 68 12.34 -3.18 7.35
C ILE A 68 13.29 -2.94 6.18
N THR A 69 13.05 -3.60 5.05
CA THR A 69 13.86 -3.40 3.84
C THR A 69 13.59 -2.04 3.20
N ALA A 70 14.51 -1.57 2.35
CA ALA A 70 14.30 -0.36 1.55
C ALA A 70 13.02 -0.48 0.69
N LEU A 71 12.73 -1.65 0.14
CA LEU A 71 11.54 -1.90 -0.67
C LEU A 71 10.25 -1.75 0.17
N GLN A 72 10.18 -2.33 1.37
CA GLN A 72 9.04 -2.14 2.29
C GLN A 72 8.82 -0.67 2.66
N LYS A 73 9.91 0.11 2.78
CA LYS A 73 9.84 1.55 3.03
C LYS A 73 9.26 2.32 1.84
N PHE A 74 9.62 1.97 0.61
CA PHE A 74 9.26 2.75 -0.58
C PHE A 74 7.88 2.41 -1.15
N ILE A 75 7.34 1.21 -0.92
CA ILE A 75 6.02 0.81 -1.45
C ILE A 75 4.89 1.76 -1.02
N PRO A 76 4.75 2.17 0.25
CA PRO A 76 3.73 3.14 0.65
C PRO A 76 3.88 4.46 -0.11
N LEU A 77 5.10 4.97 -0.29
CA LEU A 77 5.34 6.20 -1.04
C LEU A 77 4.95 6.06 -2.52
N ALA A 78 5.35 4.97 -3.16
CA ALA A 78 4.99 4.70 -4.55
C ALA A 78 3.46 4.63 -4.73
N SER A 79 2.76 4.01 -3.78
CA SER A 79 1.30 3.88 -3.78
C SER A 79 0.60 5.23 -3.58
N ALA A 80 1.13 6.09 -2.70
CA ALA A 80 0.65 7.46 -2.53
C ALA A 80 0.82 8.27 -3.83
N ILE A 81 2.00 8.21 -4.45
CA ILE A 81 2.28 8.92 -5.71
C ILE A 81 1.34 8.45 -6.82
N LEU A 82 1.14 7.15 -6.95
CA LEU A 82 0.21 6.58 -7.94
C LEU A 82 -1.23 7.07 -7.72
N SER A 83 -1.69 7.08 -6.47
CA SER A 83 -3.05 7.49 -6.12
C SER A 83 -3.26 8.99 -6.37
N ILE A 84 -2.28 9.83 -6.03
CA ILE A 84 -2.29 11.26 -6.33
C ILE A 84 -2.22 11.50 -7.85
N PHE A 85 -1.41 10.74 -8.57
CA PHE A 85 -1.30 10.85 -10.03
C PHE A 85 -2.64 10.59 -10.71
N VAL A 86 -3.36 9.57 -10.27
CA VAL A 86 -4.72 9.25 -10.77
C VAL A 86 -5.74 10.32 -10.37
N LEU A 87 -5.56 10.98 -9.22
CA LEU A 87 -6.44 12.06 -8.75
C LEU A 87 -6.32 13.33 -9.61
N ILE A 88 -5.11 13.70 -10.03
CA ILE A 88 -4.84 14.97 -10.75
C ILE A 88 -4.94 14.85 -12.27
N THR A 89 -4.86 13.64 -12.82
CA THR A 89 -4.91 13.41 -14.27
C THR A 89 -6.35 13.21 -14.72
N PRO A 90 -6.76 13.73 -15.90
CA PRO A 90 -8.08 13.43 -16.46
C PRO A 90 -8.32 11.92 -16.50
N SER A 91 -9.33 11.47 -15.76
CA SER A 91 -9.58 10.05 -15.55
C SER A 91 -10.21 9.43 -16.79
N SER A 92 -9.54 8.43 -17.35
CA SER A 92 -10.11 7.49 -18.32
C SER A 92 -10.09 6.09 -17.72
N ASP A 93 -11.02 5.24 -18.15
CA ASP A 93 -11.06 3.84 -17.71
C ASP A 93 -9.71 3.15 -17.95
N PHE A 94 -9.00 3.47 -19.04
CA PHE A 94 -7.66 2.95 -19.32
C PHE A 94 -6.62 3.33 -18.27
N MET A 95 -6.56 4.61 -17.86
CA MET A 95 -5.63 5.06 -16.82
C MET A 95 -5.92 4.40 -15.48
N THR A 96 -7.20 4.23 -15.14
CA THR A 96 -7.63 3.54 -13.92
C THR A 96 -7.23 2.06 -13.95
N ILE A 97 -7.35 1.38 -15.10
CA ILE A 97 -6.89 -0.01 -15.29
C ILE A 97 -5.38 -0.12 -15.11
N LEU A 98 -4.61 0.79 -15.72
CA LEU A 98 -3.15 0.80 -15.60
C LEU A 98 -2.72 1.03 -14.14
N ALA A 99 -3.36 1.98 -13.44
CA ALA A 99 -3.10 2.21 -12.03
C ALA A 99 -3.45 0.99 -11.18
N ASN A 100 -4.57 0.32 -11.46
CA ASN A 100 -4.95 -0.91 -10.78
C ASN A 100 -3.92 -2.03 -10.98
N LEU A 101 -3.37 -2.17 -12.19
CA LEU A 101 -2.31 -3.12 -12.50
C LEU A 101 -1.04 -2.83 -11.68
N ILE A 102 -0.59 -1.57 -11.65
CA ILE A 102 0.58 -1.16 -10.86
C ILE A 102 0.34 -1.41 -9.37
N ASN A 103 -0.84 -1.05 -8.85
CA ASN A 103 -1.19 -1.28 -7.44
C ASN A 103 -1.22 -2.78 -7.09
N THR A 104 -1.64 -3.64 -8.02
CA THR A 104 -1.60 -5.10 -7.86
C THR A 104 -0.17 -5.63 -7.81
N ILE A 105 0.72 -5.11 -8.66
CA ILE A 105 2.15 -5.45 -8.63
C ILE A 105 2.76 -5.03 -7.28
N LEU A 106 2.49 -3.80 -6.81
CA LEU A 106 2.97 -3.30 -5.53
C LEU A 106 2.49 -4.17 -4.36
N LEU A 107 1.22 -4.58 -4.35
CA LEU A 107 0.67 -5.50 -3.35
C LEU A 107 1.38 -6.85 -3.36
N THR A 108 1.56 -7.44 -4.54
CA THR A 108 2.21 -8.75 -4.69
C THR A 108 3.66 -8.69 -4.19
N LEU A 109 4.40 -7.65 -4.59
CA LEU A 109 5.77 -7.41 -4.12
C LEU A 109 5.82 -7.22 -2.60
N TYR A 110 4.89 -6.45 -2.04
CA TYR A 110 4.84 -6.20 -0.60
C TYR A 110 4.60 -7.49 0.19
N ILE A 111 3.62 -8.30 -0.22
CA ILE A 111 3.31 -9.59 0.41
C ILE A 111 4.50 -10.52 0.30
N THR A 112 5.12 -10.62 -0.87
CA THR A 112 6.29 -11.48 -1.09
C THR A 112 7.43 -11.10 -0.16
N VAL A 113 7.79 -9.81 -0.11
CA VAL A 113 8.89 -9.33 0.74
C VAL A 113 8.55 -9.46 2.23
N PHE A 114 7.28 -9.32 2.60
CA PHE A 114 6.82 -9.57 3.97
C PHE A 114 6.96 -11.06 4.35
N GLN A 115 6.57 -11.98 3.48
CA GLN A 115 6.67 -13.43 3.71
C GLN A 115 8.12 -13.94 3.70
N THR A 116 8.98 -13.38 2.86
CA THR A 116 10.39 -13.83 2.74
C THR A 116 11.31 -13.29 3.83
N LYS A 117 10.85 -12.38 4.70
CA LYS A 117 11.63 -11.98 5.88
C LYS A 117 11.41 -13.02 6.99
N PRO A 118 12.39 -13.88 7.28
CA PRO A 118 12.26 -14.82 8.39
C PRO A 118 12.11 -14.04 9.69
N ASN A 119 11.23 -14.55 10.54
CA ASN A 119 11.04 -14.08 11.89
C ASN A 119 12.42 -14.04 12.58
N VAL A 120 12.93 -12.85 12.89
CA VAL A 120 14.24 -12.67 13.58
C VAL A 120 14.23 -13.31 14.99
N SER A 121 13.08 -13.85 15.42
CA SER A 121 12.89 -14.65 16.63
C SER A 121 13.74 -15.93 16.68
N ASP A 122 14.15 -16.52 15.55
CA ASP A 122 14.91 -17.78 15.56
C ASP A 122 16.41 -17.60 15.84
N LYS A 123 16.91 -16.36 15.87
CA LYS A 123 18.33 -16.09 16.17
C LYS A 123 18.67 -15.97 17.65
N GLU A 124 17.70 -15.83 18.54
CA GLU A 124 17.95 -15.77 20.00
C GLU A 124 17.87 -17.13 20.70
N LEU A 125 17.53 -18.21 20.00
CA LEU A 125 17.50 -19.57 20.57
C LEU A 125 18.78 -20.39 20.38
N LEU A 126 19.83 -19.79 19.81
CA LEU A 126 21.08 -20.49 19.46
C LEU A 126 22.35 -19.94 20.12
N HIS A 127 22.23 -19.12 21.17
CA HIS A 127 23.37 -18.72 21.99
C HIS A 127 23.06 -18.73 23.48
#